data_AF-A0A409Y1P5-F1
#
_entry.id   AF-A0A409Y1P5-F1
#
_cell.length_a   1.000
_cell.length_b   1.000
_cell.length_c   1.000
_cell.angle_alpha   90.00
_cell.angle_beta   90.00
_cell.angle_gamma   90.00
#
_symmetry.space_group_name_H-M   'P 1'
#
loop_
_entity.id
_entity.type
_entity.pdbx_description
1 polymer ?
#
loop_
_entity_poly.entity_id
_entity_poly.type
_entity_poly.pdbx_seq_one_letter_code
_entity_poly.pdbx_strand_id
1 'polypeptide(L)'
;MSNDIQKADQIAFHFYTKLFYTVNHARATDEAASTRVDKWFNLESPDSDLFSKDSREPYRSISLAPPGPPPLEIQVLLCVPELGNNQMLVHTSPSSFEGGGGQGSSRLRIEPTPRYVLLETWTLEKHGIVLFRSVFSLLRVLPAWKAYKRLKRRIGRNGLAIR
;
A
#
# COMPACT_ATOMS: atom_id res chain seq x y z
N MET A 1 -35.77 -6.11 2.73
CA MET A 1 -35.31 -6.51 1.37
C MET A 1 -34.50 -5.38 0.73
N SER A 2 -35.09 -4.28 0.23
CA SER A 2 -34.32 -3.18 -0.43
C SER A 2 -33.35 -2.44 0.51
N ASN A 3 -33.77 -2.18 1.76
CA ASN A 3 -32.96 -1.46 2.75
C ASN A 3 -31.73 -2.28 3.22
N ASP A 4 -31.87 -3.60 3.31
CA ASP A 4 -30.79 -4.50 3.74
C ASP A 4 -29.68 -4.59 2.69
N ILE A 5 -30.05 -4.59 1.41
CA ILE A 5 -29.11 -4.56 0.28
C ILE A 5 -28.35 -3.24 0.27
N GLN A 6 -29.03 -2.10 0.46
CA GLN A 6 -28.37 -0.79 0.53
C GLN A 6 -27.39 -0.69 1.70
N LYS A 7 -27.74 -1.25 2.86
CA LYS A 7 -26.83 -1.33 4.01
C LYS A 7 -25.63 -2.23 3.72
N ALA A 8 -25.85 -3.38 3.09
CA ALA A 8 -24.77 -4.28 2.69
C ALA A 8 -23.80 -3.60 1.71
N ASP A 9 -24.32 -2.89 0.71
CA ASP A 9 -23.53 -2.11 -0.24
C ASP A 9 -22.72 -1.00 0.47
N GLN A 10 -23.32 -0.29 1.43
CA GLN A 10 -22.60 0.71 2.22
C GLN A 10 -21.45 0.10 3.03
N ILE A 11 -21.69 -1.04 3.68
CA ILE A 11 -20.66 -1.75 4.44
C ILE A 11 -19.54 -2.21 3.50
N ALA A 12 -19.89 -2.77 2.33
CA ALA A 12 -18.92 -3.20 1.33
C ALA A 12 -18.10 -2.02 0.79
N PHE A 13 -18.74 -0.89 0.50
CA PHE A 13 -18.05 0.33 0.07
C PHE A 13 -17.02 0.79 1.09
N HIS A 14 -17.41 0.87 2.37
CA HIS A 14 -16.48 1.22 3.44
C HIS A 14 -15.39 0.16 3.62
N PHE A 15 -15.67 -1.11 3.37
CA PHE A 15 -14.66 -2.17 3.40
C PHE A 15 -13.57 -1.99 2.32
N TYR A 16 -13.96 -1.77 1.06
CA TYR A 16 -13.01 -1.52 -0.04
C TYR A 16 -12.19 -0.26 0.18
N THR A 17 -12.84 0.84 0.55
CA THR A 17 -12.16 2.12 0.81
C THR A 17 -11.26 2.07 2.04
N LYS A 18 -11.67 1.38 3.11
CA LYS A 18 -10.86 1.24 4.32
C LYS A 18 -9.57 0.48 4.07
N LEU A 19 -9.59 -0.57 3.24
CA LEU A 19 -8.38 -1.28 2.86
C LEU A 19 -7.37 -0.31 2.22
N PHE A 20 -7.81 0.47 1.24
CA PHE A 20 -6.97 1.48 0.60
C PHE A 20 -6.39 2.47 1.61
N TYR A 21 -7.22 3.10 2.44
CA TYR A 21 -6.75 4.11 3.39
C TYR A 21 -5.78 3.53 4.43
N THR A 22 -6.00 2.29 4.85
CA THR A 22 -5.12 1.61 5.81
C THR A 22 -3.77 1.28 5.17
N VAL A 23 -3.76 0.76 3.94
CA VAL A 23 -2.52 0.48 3.20
C VAL A 23 -1.77 1.78 2.92
N ASN A 24 -2.46 2.80 2.41
CA ASN A 24 -1.89 4.12 2.15
C ASN A 24 -1.29 4.72 3.43
N HIS A 25 -2.03 4.76 4.55
CA HIS A 25 -1.51 5.30 5.81
C HIS A 25 -0.28 4.53 6.33
N ALA A 26 -0.21 3.21 6.12
CA ALA A 26 0.91 2.38 6.58
C ALA A 26 2.15 2.43 5.66
N ARG A 27 2.03 2.98 4.45
CA ARG A 27 3.10 2.96 3.42
C ARG A 27 3.49 4.33 2.93
N ALA A 28 2.56 5.28 2.88
CA ALA A 28 2.80 6.64 2.46
C ALA A 28 3.88 7.29 3.34
N THR A 29 4.78 7.98 2.66
CA THR A 29 5.87 8.75 3.28
C THR A 29 5.65 10.25 3.15
N ASP A 30 4.65 10.66 2.37
CA ASP A 30 4.19 12.04 2.28
C ASP A 30 3.42 12.40 3.56
N GLU A 31 3.84 13.47 4.25
CA GLU A 31 3.22 13.88 5.53
C GLU A 31 1.94 14.71 5.33
N ALA A 32 1.50 14.92 4.09
CA ALA A 32 0.22 15.53 3.76
C ALA A 32 -0.95 14.58 4.10
N ALA A 33 -1.16 14.30 5.38
CA ALA A 33 -2.34 13.57 5.86
C ALA A 33 -3.58 14.45 5.68
N SER A 34 -4.64 13.89 5.12
CA SER A 34 -5.94 14.56 5.08
C SER A 34 -6.46 14.81 6.49
N THR A 35 -7.17 15.92 6.68
CA THR A 35 -7.90 16.21 7.92
C THR A 35 -9.17 15.34 8.05
N ARG A 36 -9.61 14.72 6.96
CA ARG A 36 -10.73 13.78 6.94
C ARG A 36 -10.25 12.41 7.40
N VAL A 37 -11.03 11.78 8.27
CA VAL A 37 -10.74 10.47 8.85
C VAL A 37 -11.96 9.58 8.74
N ASP A 38 -11.78 8.41 8.12
CA ASP A 38 -12.75 7.33 8.19
C ASP A 38 -12.63 6.61 9.54
N LYS A 39 -13.77 6.43 10.22
CA LYS A 39 -13.88 5.75 11.52
C LYS A 39 -14.61 4.40 11.46
N TRP A 40 -14.83 3.86 10.26
CA TRP A 40 -15.53 2.59 10.11
C TRP A 40 -14.73 1.44 10.74
N PHE A 41 -15.46 0.42 11.18
CA PHE A 41 -14.91 -0.78 11.81
C PHE A 41 -14.11 -0.54 13.10
N ASN A 42 -14.37 0.59 13.79
CA ASN A 42 -13.65 1.03 14.99
C ASN A 42 -12.14 1.22 14.76
N LEU A 43 -11.75 1.59 13.54
CA LEU A 43 -10.37 1.95 13.20
C LEU A 43 -10.37 3.37 12.65
N GLU A 44 -9.46 4.22 13.11
CA GLU A 44 -9.26 5.56 12.52
C GLU A 44 -8.18 5.47 11.45
N SER A 45 -8.48 6.00 10.25
CA SER A 45 -7.51 6.06 9.15
C SER A 45 -7.72 7.38 8.41
N PRO A 46 -6.66 8.17 8.15
CA PRO A 46 -6.81 9.39 7.37
C PRO A 46 -7.21 9.02 5.95
N ASP A 47 -8.16 9.79 5.42
CA ASP A 47 -8.54 9.69 4.03
C ASP A 47 -7.37 10.16 3.15
N SER A 48 -7.44 9.81 1.86
CA SER A 48 -6.46 10.24 0.88
C SER A 48 -7.16 10.52 -0.45
N ASP A 49 -6.79 11.63 -1.07
CA ASP A 49 -7.29 12.02 -2.39
C ASP A 49 -6.69 11.15 -3.52
N LEU A 50 -5.69 10.32 -3.20
CA LEU A 50 -5.15 9.33 -4.13
C LEU A 50 -6.20 8.30 -4.55
N PHE A 51 -7.19 8.01 -3.69
CA PHE A 51 -8.33 7.20 -4.11
C PHE A 51 -9.42 8.10 -4.67
N SER A 52 -9.30 8.38 -5.98
CA SER A 52 -10.19 9.28 -6.69
C SER A 52 -11.67 8.87 -6.56
N LYS A 53 -12.57 9.82 -6.84
CA LYS A 53 -14.01 9.52 -6.87
C LYS A 53 -14.33 8.44 -7.92
N ASP A 54 -13.75 8.54 -9.11
CA ASP A 54 -14.00 7.62 -10.21
C ASP A 54 -13.49 6.20 -9.90
N SER A 55 -12.37 6.09 -9.20
CA SER A 55 -11.83 4.79 -8.76
C SER A 55 -12.70 4.13 -7.68
N ARG A 56 -13.48 4.91 -6.92
CA ARG A 56 -14.35 4.42 -5.83
C ARG A 56 -15.75 4.06 -6.29
N GLU A 57 -16.22 4.70 -7.37
CA GLU A 57 -17.58 4.54 -7.88
C GLU A 57 -18.00 3.07 -8.11
N PRO A 58 -17.14 2.18 -8.65
CA PRO A 58 -17.51 0.78 -8.87
C PRO A 58 -17.86 0.00 -7.59
N TYR A 59 -17.41 0.47 -6.42
CA TYR A 59 -17.62 -0.18 -5.13
C TYR A 59 -18.80 0.38 -4.35
N ARG A 60 -19.46 1.42 -4.87
CA ARG A 60 -20.52 2.15 -4.15
C ARG A 60 -21.82 1.37 -4.06
N SER A 61 -22.13 0.59 -5.10
CA SER A 61 -23.35 -0.22 -5.22
C SER A 61 -22.99 -1.56 -5.85
N ILE A 62 -22.28 -2.41 -5.10
CA ILE A 62 -21.76 -3.68 -5.62
C ILE A 62 -22.88 -4.65 -6.04
N SER A 63 -24.06 -4.54 -5.42
CA SER A 63 -25.25 -5.32 -5.79
C SER A 63 -25.77 -5.01 -7.19
N LEU A 64 -25.50 -3.82 -7.72
CA LEU A 64 -25.99 -3.33 -9.02
C LEU A 64 -24.96 -3.40 -10.13
N ALA A 65 -23.78 -3.96 -9.88
CA ALA A 65 -22.71 -4.08 -10.87
C ALA A 65 -22.63 -5.52 -11.38
N PRO A 66 -23.17 -5.90 -12.56
CA PRO A 66 -22.91 -7.20 -13.19
C PRO A 66 -21.58 -7.15 -13.97
N PRO A 67 -20.69 -8.17 -13.92
CA PRO A 67 -20.76 -9.47 -13.20
C PRO A 67 -20.24 -9.43 -11.74
N GLY A 68 -20.19 -8.25 -11.13
CA GLY A 68 -19.69 -7.93 -9.79
C GLY A 68 -18.77 -6.70 -9.86
N PRO A 69 -18.38 -6.11 -8.71
CA PRO A 69 -17.36 -5.07 -8.70
C PRO A 69 -16.03 -5.62 -9.26
N PRO A 70 -15.22 -4.77 -9.92
CA PRO A 70 -13.86 -5.16 -10.30
C PRO A 70 -13.03 -5.48 -9.05
N PRO A 71 -12.00 -6.34 -9.15
CA PRO A 71 -11.04 -6.53 -8.06
C PRO A 71 -10.38 -5.19 -7.70
N LEU A 72 -10.30 -4.89 -6.40
CA LEU A 72 -9.53 -3.74 -5.95
C LEU A 72 -8.06 -4.13 -5.88
N GLU A 73 -7.26 -3.56 -6.79
CA GLU A 73 -5.81 -3.67 -6.77
C GLU A 73 -5.17 -2.41 -6.19
N ILE A 74 -4.30 -2.60 -5.20
CA ILE A 74 -3.49 -1.54 -4.60
C ILE A 74 -2.04 -1.93 -4.78
N GLN A 75 -1.29 -1.11 -5.49
CA GLN A 75 0.14 -1.28 -5.69
C GLN A 75 0.91 -0.28 -4.84
N VAL A 76 1.92 -0.76 -4.12
CA VAL A 76 2.82 0.07 -3.32
C VAL A 76 4.11 0.23 -4.10
N LEU A 77 4.43 1.47 -4.47
CA LEU A 77 5.54 1.78 -5.36
C LEU A 77 6.61 2.58 -4.62
N LEU A 78 7.87 2.16 -4.74
CA LEU A 78 9.01 3.00 -4.39
C LEU A 78 9.25 3.98 -5.52
N CYS A 79 9.11 5.29 -5.24
CA CYS A 79 9.47 6.33 -6.19
C CYS A 79 10.97 6.53 -6.16
N VAL A 80 11.61 6.37 -7.33
CA VAL A 80 13.03 6.67 -7.49
C VAL A 80 13.14 8.13 -7.93
N PRO A 81 13.80 8.99 -7.15
CA PRO A 81 13.99 10.38 -7.54
C PRO A 81 14.93 10.46 -8.75
N GLU A 82 14.96 11.63 -9.41
CA GLU A 82 15.99 11.90 -10.41
C GLU A 82 17.37 11.81 -9.74
N LEU A 83 18.19 10.89 -10.26
CA LEU A 83 19.53 10.64 -9.73
C LEU A 83 20.50 11.65 -10.33
N GLY A 84 21.24 12.35 -9.49
CA GLY A 84 22.29 13.27 -9.92
C GLY A 84 23.55 12.56 -10.43
N ASN A 85 24.53 13.33 -10.90
CA ASN A 85 25.82 12.79 -11.35
C ASN A 85 26.44 11.90 -10.26
N ASN A 86 26.84 10.68 -10.64
CA ASN A 86 27.39 9.62 -9.76
C ASN A 86 26.41 8.98 -8.77
N GLN A 87 25.10 9.19 -8.91
CA GLN A 87 24.09 8.43 -8.17
C GLN A 87 23.55 7.28 -9.04
N MET A 88 23.36 6.11 -8.45
CA MET A 88 22.86 4.91 -9.15
C MET A 88 21.98 4.08 -8.23
N LEU A 89 20.92 3.49 -8.79
CA LEU A 89 20.08 2.55 -8.06
C LEU A 89 20.76 1.17 -8.01
N VAL A 90 20.88 0.61 -6.81
CA VAL A 90 21.52 -0.69 -6.58
C VAL A 90 20.61 -1.55 -5.71
N HIS A 91 20.34 -2.77 -6.16
CA HIS A 91 19.74 -3.82 -5.34
C HIS A 91 20.82 -4.52 -4.52
N THR A 92 20.66 -4.54 -3.20
CA THR A 92 21.52 -5.29 -2.28
C THR A 92 20.81 -6.58 -1.88
N SER A 93 21.34 -7.74 -2.29
CA SER A 93 20.79 -9.01 -1.81
C SER A 93 21.02 -9.17 -0.29
N PRO A 94 20.01 -9.63 0.47
CA PRO A 94 20.15 -9.90 1.89
C PRO A 94 20.85 -11.25 2.11
N SER A 95 22.12 -11.37 1.75
CA SER A 95 22.97 -12.51 2.12
C SER A 95 23.98 -12.08 3.19
N SER A 96 23.54 -12.07 4.45
CA SER A 96 24.41 -12.16 5.66
C SER A 96 23.57 -12.07 6.94
N PHE A 97 22.72 -13.06 7.11
CA PHE A 97 22.19 -13.48 8.41
C PHE A 97 21.95 -14.99 8.17
N GLU A 98 22.77 -15.94 8.59
CA GLU A 98 23.62 -16.09 9.78
C GLU A 98 24.86 -16.95 9.41
N GLY A 99 25.99 -16.76 10.09
CA GLY A 99 26.95 -17.84 10.40
C GLY A 99 27.89 -18.44 9.34
N GLY A 100 27.86 -18.05 8.06
CA GLY A 100 28.74 -18.61 7.03
C GLY A 100 29.73 -17.60 6.45
N GLY A 101 31.02 -17.86 6.55
CA GLY A 101 32.09 -16.96 6.12
C GLY A 101 32.00 -16.50 4.66
N GLY A 102 32.17 -15.19 4.47
CA GLY A 102 32.88 -14.62 3.32
C GLY A 102 32.33 -14.94 1.92
N GLN A 103 31.13 -14.51 1.58
CA GLN A 103 30.83 -14.13 0.20
C GLN A 103 30.09 -12.78 0.18
N GLY A 104 30.74 -11.77 -0.40
CA GLY A 104 30.32 -10.37 -0.32
C GLY A 104 28.87 -10.17 -0.77
N SER A 105 28.16 -9.25 -0.09
CA SER A 105 26.84 -8.79 -0.50
C SER A 105 26.88 -8.38 -1.97
N SER A 106 26.20 -9.15 -2.83
CA SER A 106 26.09 -8.85 -4.25
C SER A 106 25.25 -7.59 -4.43
N ARG A 107 25.91 -6.54 -4.96
CA ARG A 107 25.33 -5.25 -5.31
C ARG A 107 25.03 -5.25 -6.81
N LEU A 108 23.76 -5.39 -7.17
CA LEU A 108 23.33 -5.38 -8.57
C LEU A 108 22.87 -3.99 -8.96
N ARG A 109 23.56 -3.37 -9.91
CA ARG A 109 23.12 -2.12 -10.53
C ARG A 109 21.84 -2.38 -11.33
N ILE A 110 20.84 -1.52 -11.17
CA ILE A 110 19.60 -1.57 -11.94
C ILE A 110 19.69 -0.54 -13.09
N GLU A 111 19.64 -1.01 -14.34
CA GLU A 111 19.62 -0.16 -15.54
C GLU A 111 18.55 -0.63 -16.55
N PRO A 112 17.79 0.29 -17.18
CA PRO A 112 17.76 1.73 -16.90
C PRO A 112 17.23 2.01 -15.49
N THR A 113 17.61 3.14 -14.88
CA THR A 113 17.06 3.55 -13.57
C THR A 113 15.54 3.69 -13.69
N PRO A 114 14.74 2.83 -13.05
CA PRO A 114 13.29 2.88 -13.16
C PRO A 114 12.74 4.06 -12.38
N ARG A 115 11.63 4.64 -12.82
CA ARG A 115 10.93 5.70 -12.07
C ARG A 115 10.22 5.16 -10.83
N TYR A 116 9.72 3.92 -10.91
CA TYR A 116 9.01 3.23 -9.84
C TYR A 116 9.50 1.79 -9.71
N VAL A 117 9.63 1.31 -8.47
CA VAL A 117 9.88 -0.10 -8.17
C VAL A 117 8.69 -0.64 -7.40
N LEU A 118 8.01 -1.66 -7.93
CA LEU A 118 6.90 -2.32 -7.26
C LEU A 118 7.40 -3.08 -6.03
N LEU A 119 6.84 -2.75 -4.86
CA LEU A 119 7.19 -3.38 -3.59
C LEU A 119 6.14 -4.40 -3.15
N GLU A 120 4.86 -4.07 -3.30
CA GLU A 120 3.74 -4.91 -2.86
C GLU A 120 2.55 -4.74 -3.82
N THR A 121 1.79 -5.81 -4.03
CA THR A 121 0.47 -5.78 -4.67
C THR A 121 -0.54 -6.37 -3.70
N TRP A 122 -1.63 -5.65 -3.46
CA TRP A 122 -2.77 -6.10 -2.66
C TRP A 122 -3.98 -6.24 -3.57
N THR A 123 -4.52 -7.44 -3.65
CA THR A 123 -5.74 -7.74 -4.42
C THR A 123 -6.86 -8.06 -3.44
N LEU A 124 -7.99 -7.38 -3.59
CA LEU A 124 -9.21 -7.69 -2.86
C LEU A 124 -10.30 -8.14 -3.82
N GLU A 125 -10.63 -9.42 -3.72
CA GLU A 125 -11.70 -10.04 -4.49
C GLU A 125 -13.02 -10.10 -3.70
N LYS A 126 -14.08 -10.43 -4.42
CA LYS A 126 -15.49 -10.50 -3.96
C LYS A 126 -15.68 -11.33 -2.67
N HIS A 127 -14.80 -12.30 -2.41
CA HIS A 127 -14.86 -13.21 -1.26
C HIS A 127 -14.13 -12.69 0.01
N GLY A 128 -13.37 -11.60 -0.09
CA GLY A 128 -12.46 -11.13 0.96
C GLY A 128 -13.11 -10.45 2.18
N ILE A 129 -14.44 -10.28 2.19
CA ILE A 129 -15.22 -9.50 3.18
C ILE A 129 -15.04 -10.00 4.64
N VAL A 130 -14.48 -11.20 4.87
CA VAL A 130 -14.33 -11.81 6.20
C VAL A 130 -13.05 -11.40 6.97
N LEU A 131 -12.07 -10.69 6.37
CA LEU A 131 -10.68 -10.68 6.89
C LEU A 131 -10.09 -9.36 7.46
N PHE A 132 -10.89 -8.39 7.93
CA PHE A 132 -10.33 -7.08 8.30
C PHE A 132 -9.35 -7.10 9.51
N ARG A 133 -9.65 -7.89 10.56
CA ARG A 133 -8.82 -7.90 11.79
C ARG A 133 -7.46 -8.59 11.63
N SER A 134 -7.36 -9.56 10.73
CA SER A 134 -6.08 -10.21 10.41
C SER A 134 -5.21 -9.34 9.50
N VAL A 135 -5.78 -8.60 8.55
CA VAL A 135 -5.01 -7.70 7.64
C VAL A 135 -4.29 -6.59 8.41
N PHE A 136 -4.94 -5.93 9.37
CA PHE A 136 -4.29 -4.90 10.20
C PHE A 136 -3.08 -5.46 10.99
N SER A 137 -3.21 -6.69 11.48
CA SER A 137 -2.13 -7.39 12.16
C SER A 137 -1.00 -7.79 11.19
N LEU A 138 -1.35 -8.26 9.99
CA LEU A 138 -0.40 -8.65 8.94
C LEU A 138 0.43 -7.46 8.43
N LEU A 139 -0.19 -6.28 8.28
CA LEU A 139 0.47 -5.05 7.82
C LEU A 139 1.66 -4.62 8.68
N ARG A 140 1.69 -5.04 9.97
CA ARG A 140 2.81 -4.76 10.90
C ARG A 140 3.88 -5.84 10.92
N VAL A 141 3.65 -7.00 10.32
CA VAL A 141 4.58 -8.14 10.29
C VAL A 141 5.31 -8.25 8.94
N LEU A 142 4.74 -7.70 7.87
CA LEU A 142 5.32 -7.76 6.53
C LEU A 142 6.70 -7.09 6.43
N PRO A 143 7.62 -7.65 5.61
CA PRO A 143 8.97 -7.12 5.40
C PRO A 143 9.00 -5.63 4.98
N ALA A 144 7.99 -5.14 4.25
CA ALA A 144 7.91 -3.74 3.85
C ALA A 144 7.73 -2.77 5.02
N TRP A 145 7.15 -3.20 6.15
CA TRP A 145 7.12 -2.39 7.37
C TRP A 145 8.52 -2.15 7.93
N LYS A 146 9.41 -3.14 7.82
CA LYS A 146 10.83 -2.99 8.19
C LYS A 146 11.55 -2.06 7.22
N ALA A 147 11.25 -2.12 5.92
CA ALA A 147 11.77 -1.20 4.90
C ALA A 147 11.29 0.24 5.14
N TYR A 148 9.98 0.45 5.32
CA TYR A 148 9.37 1.72 5.69
C TYR A 148 10.03 2.31 6.95
N LYS A 149 10.17 1.54 8.04
CA LYS A 149 10.81 2.01 9.27
C LYS A 149 12.28 2.40 9.08
N ARG A 150 12.99 1.76 8.15
CA ARG A 150 14.39 2.11 7.82
C ARG A 150 14.43 3.35 6.94
N LEU A 151 13.48 3.51 6.02
CA LEU A 151 13.40 4.64 5.10
C LEU A 151 12.93 5.91 5.81
N LYS A 152 11.87 5.85 6.65
CA LYS A 152 11.39 6.97 7.48
C LYS A 152 12.48 7.56 8.37
N ARG A 153 13.37 6.72 8.93
CA ARG A 153 14.54 7.19 9.71
C ARG A 153 15.61 7.87 8.86
N ARG A 154 15.62 7.69 7.54
CA ARG A 154 16.62 8.23 6.60
C ARG A 154 16.08 9.33 5.69
N ILE A 155 14.76 9.54 5.62
CA ILE A 155 14.10 10.57 4.79
C ILE A 155 14.50 11.99 5.20
N GLY A 156 14.92 12.21 6.44
CA GLY A 156 15.52 13.49 6.84
C GLY A 156 16.83 13.87 6.12
N ARG A 157 17.40 13.02 5.25
CA ARG A 157 18.65 13.32 4.50
C ARG A 157 18.60 13.10 2.98
N ASN A 158 17.79 12.19 2.42
CA ASN A 158 17.99 11.70 1.03
C ASN A 158 16.75 11.61 0.10
N GLY A 159 15.57 12.13 0.44
CA GLY A 159 14.48 12.36 -0.54
C GLY A 159 13.77 11.16 -1.19
N LEU A 160 13.90 9.93 -0.67
CA LEU A 160 13.19 8.74 -1.17
C LEU A 160 11.77 8.65 -0.60
N ALA A 161 10.76 8.51 -1.46
CA ALA A 161 9.35 8.41 -1.07
C ALA A 161 8.68 7.10 -1.55
N ILE A 162 7.86 6.51 -0.69
CA ILE A 162 6.89 5.45 -1.04
C ILE A 162 5.53 6.12 -1.24
N ARG A 163 4.89 5.81 -2.37
CA ARG A 163 3.55 6.26 -2.77
C ARG A 163 2.65 5.07 -3.06
#